data_AF-A0A3D4N4S6-F1
#
_entry.id   AF-A0A3D4N4S6-F1
#
_cell.length_a   1.000
_cell.length_b   1.000
_cell.length_c   1.000
_cell.angle_alpha   90.00
_cell.angle_beta   90.00
_cell.angle_gamma   90.00
#
_symmetry.space_group_name_H-M   'P 1'
#
loop_
_entity.id
_entity.type
_entity.pdbx_description
1 polymer ?
#
loop_
_entity_poly.entity_id
_entity_poly.type
_entity_poly.pdbx_seq_one_letter_code
_entity_poly.pdbx_strand_id
1 'polypeptide(L)' 'MAYSEPYDALDEKTRDISRAITSLREELEAIDWYNQRVATTNDTSLKEIMAHNRDEEIEHAVMALEWLRR' A
#
# COMPACT_ATOMS: atom_id res chain seq x y z
N MET A 1 10.47 -2.34 2.05
CA MET A 1 11.06 -2.77 3.35
C MET A 1 12.14 -3.84 3.11
N ALA A 2 13.12 -4.02 4.01
CA ALA A 2 14.19 -5.01 3.82
C ALA A 2 13.72 -6.46 4.07
N TYR A 3 14.34 -7.43 3.40
CA TYR A 3 14.17 -8.85 3.71
C TYR A 3 14.69 -9.17 5.12
N SER A 4 13.98 -10.01 5.88
CA SER A 4 14.44 -10.47 7.20
C SER A 4 15.48 -11.58 7.12
N GLU A 5 15.51 -12.30 6.00
CA GLU A 5 16.44 -13.40 5.71
C GLU A 5 17.38 -13.02 4.55
N PRO A 6 18.56 -13.67 4.42
CA PRO A 6 19.49 -13.39 3.33
C PRO A 6 18.82 -13.54 1.95
N TYR A 7 18.94 -12.52 1.11
CA TYR A 7 18.30 -12.48 -0.21
C TYR A 7 18.59 -13.73 -1.04
N ASP A 8 19.86 -14.14 -1.09
CA ASP A 8 20.32 -15.27 -1.90
C ASP A 8 19.79 -16.63 -1.42
N ALA A 9 19.25 -16.71 -0.19
CA ALA A 9 18.62 -17.92 0.34
C ALA A 9 17.13 -18.05 -0.05
N LEU A 10 16.52 -17.00 -0.59
CA LEU A 10 15.10 -16.97 -0.96
C LEU A 10 14.91 -17.42 -2.41
N ASP A 11 13.93 -18.29 -2.66
CA ASP A 11 13.50 -18.62 -4.01
C ASP A 11 12.72 -17.46 -4.66
N GLU A 12 12.50 -17.56 -5.97
CA GLU A 12 11.81 -16.51 -6.74
C GLU A 12 10.38 -16.27 -6.25
N LYS A 13 9.63 -17.36 -5.96
CA LYS A 13 8.26 -17.29 -5.46
C LYS A 13 8.18 -16.53 -4.13
N THR A 14 9.09 -16.81 -3.20
CA THR A 14 9.15 -16.12 -1.90
C THR A 14 9.47 -14.65 -2.07
N ARG A 15 10.37 -14.30 -2.99
CA ARG A 15 10.69 -12.91 -3.32
C ARG A 15 9.47 -12.20 -3.93
N ASP A 16 8.70 -12.84 -4.80
CA ASP A 16 7.47 -12.27 -5.36
C ASP A 16 6.39 -12.04 -4.30
N ILE A 17 6.18 -13.01 -3.40
CA ILE A 17 5.28 -12.82 -2.26
C ILE A 17 5.74 -11.64 -1.40
N SER A 18 7.04 -11.53 -1.14
CA SER A 18 7.59 -10.40 -0.38
C SER A 18 7.38 -9.05 -1.09
N ARG A 19 7.48 -9.00 -2.43
CA ARG A 19 7.17 -7.81 -3.23
C ARG A 19 5.70 -7.42 -3.04
N ALA A 20 4.78 -8.36 -3.28
CA ALA A 20 3.35 -8.12 -3.16
C ALA A 20 2.93 -7.68 -1.75
N ILE A 21 3.47 -8.31 -0.69
CA ILE A 21 3.21 -7.92 0.70
C ILE A 21 3.77 -6.53 1.00
N THR A 22 4.98 -6.22 0.50
CA THR A 22 5.57 -4.89 0.72
C THR A 22 4.73 -3.80 0.06
N SER A 23 4.33 -3.99 -1.20
CA SER A 23 3.45 -3.06 -1.91
C SER A 23 2.12 -2.91 -1.19
N LEU A 24 1.46 -4.00 -0.81
CA LEU A 24 0.20 -3.94 -0.05
C LEU A 24 0.34 -3.13 1.25
N ARG A 25 1.44 -3.28 1.98
CA ARG A 25 1.69 -2.51 3.20
C ARG A 25 1.86 -1.02 2.91
N GLU A 26 2.60 -0.68 1.87
CA GLU A 26 2.79 0.71 1.44
C GLU A 26 1.44 1.35 1.08
N GLU A 27 0.56 0.63 0.38
CA GLU A 27 -0.80 1.12 0.08
C GLU A 27 -1.63 1.32 1.35
N LEU A 28 -1.60 0.37 2.28
CA LEU A 28 -2.31 0.50 3.57
C LEU A 28 -1.80 1.68 4.41
N GLU A 29 -0.49 1.94 4.40
CA GLU A 29 0.10 3.11 5.04
C GLU A 29 -0.36 4.41 4.36
N ALA A 30 -0.39 4.45 3.03
CA ALA A 30 -0.89 5.60 2.27
C ALA A 30 -2.37 5.88 2.56
N ILE A 31 -3.22 4.85 2.60
CA ILE A 31 -4.64 4.95 2.96
C ILE A 31 -4.80 5.60 4.34
N ASP A 32 -4.09 5.10 5.36
CA ASP A 32 -4.17 5.63 6.72
C ASP A 32 -3.72 7.11 6.76
N TRP A 33 -2.58 7.42 6.16
CA TRP A 33 -2.07 8.79 6.13
C TRP A 33 -2.99 9.76 5.41
N TYR A 34 -3.52 9.39 4.24
CA TYR A 34 -4.47 10.24 3.55
C TYR A 34 -5.76 10.40 4.35
N ASN A 35 -6.25 9.36 5.01
CA ASN A 35 -7.44 9.45 5.84
C ASN A 35 -7.26 10.45 7.01
N GLN A 36 -6.10 10.41 7.68
CA GLN A 36 -5.75 11.39 8.71
C GLN A 36 -5.65 12.83 8.17
N ARG A 37 -5.04 13.01 7.00
CA ARG A 37 -4.91 14.33 6.34
C ARG A 37 -6.25 14.89 5.90
N VAL A 38 -7.12 14.08 5.31
CA VAL A 38 -8.49 14.45 4.93
C VAL A 38 -9.30 14.91 6.14
N ALA A 39 -9.10 14.27 7.30
CA ALA A 39 -9.78 14.63 8.54
C ALA A 39 -9.28 15.94 9.17
N THR A 40 -8.05 16.35 8.89
CA THR A 40 -7.38 17.46 9.62
C THR A 40 -7.07 18.68 8.76
N THR A 41 -7.06 18.56 7.42
CA THR A 41 -6.82 19.70 6.53
C THR A 41 -7.98 20.71 6.58
N ASN A 42 -7.63 22.00 6.51
CA ASN A 42 -8.58 23.11 6.38
C ASN A 42 -8.70 23.60 4.92
N ASP A 43 -7.86 23.10 4.00
CA ASP A 43 -7.93 23.43 2.57
C ASP A 43 -8.83 22.42 1.84
N THR A 44 -9.96 22.91 1.32
CA THR A 44 -10.95 22.07 0.62
C THR A 44 -10.38 21.45 -0.66
N SER A 45 -9.58 22.18 -1.42
CA SER A 45 -9.02 21.68 -2.68
C SER A 45 -8.02 20.55 -2.41
N LEU A 46 -7.20 20.70 -1.36
CA LEU A 46 -6.29 19.65 -0.94
C LEU A 46 -7.04 18.44 -0.39
N LYS A 47 -8.14 18.66 0.35
CA LYS A 47 -8.98 17.59 0.90
C LYS A 47 -9.53 16.68 -0.20
N GLU A 48 -10.00 17.27 -1.29
CA GLU A 48 -10.54 16.53 -2.44
C GLU A 48 -9.48 15.67 -3.12
N ILE A 49 -8.28 16.22 -3.36
CA ILE A 49 -7.15 15.46 -3.94
C ILE A 49 -6.74 14.30 -3.02
N MET A 50 -6.61 14.56 -1.71
CA MET A 50 -6.18 13.54 -0.75
C MET A 50 -7.23 12.43 -0.59
N ALA A 51 -8.53 12.77 -0.66
CA ALA A 51 -9.61 11.78 -0.61
C ALA A 51 -9.65 10.93 -1.89
N HIS A 52 -9.49 11.55 -3.06
CA HIS A 52 -9.37 10.84 -4.34
C HIS A 52 -8.23 9.82 -4.30
N ASN A 53 -7.02 10.28 -3.95
CA ASN A 53 -5.85 9.40 -3.93
C ASN A 53 -6.03 8.26 -2.92
N ARG A 54 -6.55 8.54 -1.72
CA ARG A 54 -6.86 7.51 -0.72
C ARG A 54 -7.71 6.39 -1.30
N ASP A 55 -8.74 6.75 -2.05
CA ASP A 55 -9.69 5.78 -2.58
C ASP A 55 -9.09 4.96 -3.75
N GLU A 56 -8.16 5.53 -4.52
CA GLU A 56 -7.34 4.78 -5.49
C GLU A 56 -6.35 3.82 -4.81
N GLU A 57 -5.71 4.21 -3.70
CA GLU A 57 -4.81 3.29 -2.99
C GLU A 57 -5.57 2.07 -2.42
N ILE A 58 -6.87 2.21 -2.11
CA ILE A 58 -7.72 1.07 -1.74
C ILE A 58 -7.85 0.09 -2.91
N GLU A 59 -7.99 0.57 -4.15
CA GLU A 59 -7.98 -0.28 -5.34
C GLU A 59 -6.64 -1.01 -5.49
N HIS A 60 -5.51 -0.30 -5.36
CA HIS A 60 -4.18 -0.90 -5.42
C HIS A 60 -3.99 -1.99 -4.36
N ALA A 61 -4.41 -1.72 -3.12
CA ALA A 61 -4.35 -2.67 -2.03
C ALA A 61 -5.15 -3.96 -2.31
N VAL A 62 -6.41 -3.83 -2.78
CA VAL A 62 -7.24 -5.02 -3.03
C VAL A 62 -6.75 -5.81 -4.25
N MET A 63 -6.16 -5.16 -5.26
CA MET A 63 -5.55 -5.85 -6.39
C MET A 63 -4.34 -6.69 -5.96
N ALA A 64 -3.46 -6.13 -5.12
CA ALA A 64 -2.31 -6.86 -4.57
C ALA A 64 -2.76 -8.03 -3.66
N LEU A 65 -3.79 -7.80 -2.84
CA LEU A 65 -4.38 -8.83 -1.97
C LEU A 65 -5.02 -9.97 -2.77
N GLU A 66 -5.69 -9.67 -3.88
CA GLU A 66 -6.27 -10.67 -4.76
C GLU A 66 -5.19 -11.55 -5.42
N TRP A 67 -4.05 -10.97 -5.80
CA TRP A 67 -2.92 -11.76 -6.29
C TRP A 67 -2.38 -12.70 -5.20
N LEU A 68 -2.22 -12.21 -3.97
CA LEU A 68 -1.77 -13.02 -2.82
C LEU A 68 -2.76 -14.15 -2.46
N ARG A 69 -4.05 -13.99 -2.74
CA ARG A 69 -5.09 -14.99 -2.46
C ARG A 69 -5.04 -16.18 -3.43
N ARG A 70 -4.56 -15.98 -4.66
CA ARG A 70 -4.53 -16.99 -5.74
C ARG A 70 -3.40 -17.99 -5.56
#